data_AF-A0A8T6ZQ90-F1
#
_entry.id   AF-A0A8T6ZQ90-F1
#
_cell.length_a   1.000
_cell.length_b   1.000
_cell.length_c   1.000
_cell.angle_alpha   90.00
_cell.angle_beta   90.00
_cell.angle_gamma   90.00
#
_symmetry.space_group_name_H-M   'P 1'
#
loop_
_entity.id
_entity.type
_entity.pdbx_description
1 polymer ?
#
loop_
_entity_poly.entity_id
_entity_poly.type
_entity_poly.pdbx_seq_one_letter_code
_entity_poly.pdbx_strand_id
1 'polypeptide(L)'
;MKNNTLTLASLFLLAIPSAYAQTEAEALNMELVAHHPLDARPSYQPMPHRYGDRWILFVGHHAGEGINSLNGELEGHATSVLDVTDPANPEYLAHIPAPPWQAEGTISLGTGAQHNMICNAEELPNGTPGRVYMLRSLGNVAHELYDVTDPAAPEFILTVARTGDSPPMEPGADFYDTKGTHKNWWDCETGAAYLVSSITGWKKWRNLQVFDLSTPEEPQHVRDFNLVGTEPTSTMDNVDAPGGYSGLHQITAQGDRVYLAYGMDSSGVIQILDRDRLLNGDPNAADPMAPTPENLLYPEIARVDMPTYYGGHTVYPVPNMPIPGYEQDLDNSSRDILAIVSEVTANECQSARHATFFLDMTDVEFPMNVSTFQVPEEPGDFCNRGGRFGPHASNDSLLGPYYRNILFLSYFNAGVRAVDYRDPFNPVEIGYYVPAVTENTDERCREIDGENRCKVAIQTNNVNYDERGYIYALDRANTGLHILRLTGPAAEIVDAEANR
;
A
#
# COMPACT_ATOMS: atom_id res chain seq x y z
N MET A 1 58.18 -18.43 -53.10
CA MET A 1 56.78 -18.69 -52.72
C MET A 1 56.70 -18.77 -51.20
N LYS A 2 55.85 -17.91 -50.63
CA LYS A 2 55.33 -17.86 -49.24
C LYS A 2 56.28 -17.44 -48.12
N ASN A 3 56.26 -16.12 -47.86
CA ASN A 3 56.49 -15.53 -46.53
C ASN A 3 55.36 -15.97 -45.59
N ASN A 4 55.70 -16.52 -44.42
CA ASN A 4 54.74 -16.73 -43.33
C ASN A 4 54.89 -15.59 -42.33
N THR A 5 53.98 -14.62 -42.42
CA THR A 5 53.78 -13.57 -41.42
C THR A 5 52.99 -14.17 -40.25
N LEU A 6 53.57 -14.22 -39.06
CA LEU A 6 52.83 -14.51 -37.82
C LEU A 6 52.01 -13.26 -37.46
N THR A 7 50.70 -13.33 -37.60
CA THR A 7 49.78 -12.31 -37.10
C THR A 7 49.42 -12.68 -35.66
N LEU A 8 49.94 -11.94 -34.68
CA LEU A 8 49.42 -11.94 -33.31
C LEU A 8 48.01 -11.34 -33.36
N ALA A 9 46.98 -12.16 -33.19
CA ALA A 9 45.64 -11.67 -32.92
C ALA A 9 45.57 -11.27 -31.44
N SER A 10 45.68 -9.98 -31.16
CA SER A 10 45.33 -9.42 -29.85
C SER A 10 43.83 -9.61 -29.65
N LEU A 11 43.44 -10.57 -28.81
CA LEU A 11 42.09 -10.61 -28.24
C LEU A 11 41.91 -9.34 -27.40
N PHE A 12 41.22 -8.35 -27.96
CA PHE A 12 40.55 -7.35 -27.13
C PHE A 12 39.42 -8.08 -26.40
N LEU A 13 39.63 -8.41 -25.12
CA LEU A 13 38.51 -8.60 -24.21
C LEU A 13 37.77 -7.26 -24.15
N LEU A 14 36.65 -7.17 -24.88
CA LEU A 14 35.62 -6.20 -24.59
C LEU A 14 35.14 -6.50 -23.18
N ALA A 15 35.55 -5.67 -22.23
CA ALA A 15 34.92 -5.62 -20.92
C ALA A 15 33.43 -5.38 -21.16
N ILE A 16 32.61 -6.38 -20.83
CA ILE A 16 31.17 -6.20 -20.73
C ILE A 16 31.00 -5.11 -19.67
N PRO A 17 30.37 -3.96 -19.97
CA PRO A 17 30.14 -2.97 -18.94
C PRO A 17 29.30 -3.63 -17.86
N SER A 18 29.83 -3.68 -16.65
CA SER A 18 29.06 -3.98 -15.46
C SER A 18 27.79 -3.13 -15.51
N ALA A 19 26.63 -3.76 -15.31
CA ALA A 19 25.33 -3.08 -15.31
C ALA A 19 25.46 -1.78 -14.52
N TYR A 20 25.26 -0.65 -15.20
CA TYR A 20 25.26 0.65 -14.54
C TYR A 20 24.10 0.64 -13.55
N ALA A 21 24.40 0.54 -12.25
CA ALA A 21 23.42 0.88 -11.23
C ALA A 21 22.89 2.28 -11.52
N GLN A 22 21.60 2.52 -11.30
CA GLN A 22 20.97 3.81 -11.53
C GLN A 22 21.56 4.85 -10.56
N THR A 23 22.61 5.53 -11.00
CA THR A 23 23.37 6.48 -10.18
C THR A 23 22.80 7.89 -10.21
N GLU A 24 21.90 8.18 -11.15
CA GLU A 24 21.19 9.44 -11.26
C GLU A 24 19.66 9.20 -11.23
N ALA A 25 18.94 10.16 -10.66
CA ALA A 25 17.49 10.12 -10.67
C ALA A 25 16.96 10.41 -12.08
N GLU A 26 15.90 9.72 -12.48
CA GLU A 26 15.21 9.94 -13.74
C GLU A 26 13.87 10.63 -13.43
N ALA A 27 13.53 11.70 -14.14
CA ALA A 27 12.30 12.44 -13.85
C ALA A 27 11.68 13.10 -15.08
N LEU A 28 10.34 13.20 -15.05
CA LEU A 28 9.54 13.98 -15.99
C LEU A 28 8.44 14.69 -15.21
N ASN A 29 8.33 16.02 -15.34
CA ASN A 29 7.29 16.85 -14.71
C ASN A 29 7.14 16.63 -13.19
N MET A 30 8.24 16.21 -12.55
CA MET A 30 8.33 15.99 -11.12
C MET A 30 9.77 16.28 -10.71
N GLU A 31 9.98 16.81 -9.51
CA GLU A 31 11.32 17.05 -9.00
C GLU A 31 11.45 16.69 -7.51
N LEU A 32 12.68 16.40 -7.11
CA LEU A 32 13.05 16.14 -5.71
C LEU A 32 13.13 17.45 -4.93
N VAL A 33 12.35 17.54 -3.87
CA VAL A 33 12.40 18.63 -2.87
C VAL A 33 13.40 18.29 -1.78
N ALA A 34 13.31 17.08 -1.22
CA ALA A 34 14.22 16.58 -0.21
C ALA A 34 14.33 15.06 -0.23
N HIS A 35 15.46 14.56 0.29
CA HIS A 35 15.68 13.16 0.58
C HIS A 35 16.01 12.99 2.07
N HIS A 36 15.46 11.96 2.70
CA HIS A 36 15.79 11.58 4.07
C HIS A 36 16.07 10.06 4.12
N PRO A 37 17.21 9.61 4.70
CA PRO A 37 17.60 8.20 4.65
C PRO A 37 16.74 7.28 5.53
N LEU A 38 16.01 7.84 6.49
CA LEU A 38 15.18 7.08 7.45
C LEU A 38 15.97 5.96 8.13
N ASP A 39 17.20 6.26 8.54
CA ASP A 39 18.15 5.29 9.11
C ASP A 39 18.33 4.01 8.26
N ALA A 40 18.19 4.12 6.94
CA ALA A 40 18.24 3.01 5.99
C ALA A 40 17.22 1.90 6.29
N ARG A 41 16.07 2.25 6.89
CA ARG A 41 15.00 1.30 7.18
C ARG A 41 14.18 1.00 5.92
N PRO A 42 13.85 -0.28 5.63
CA PRO A 42 12.97 -0.64 4.52
C PRO A 42 11.59 -0.04 4.76
N SER A 43 11.17 0.89 3.90
CA SER A 43 10.00 1.73 4.17
C SER A 43 8.77 1.27 3.37
N TYR A 44 7.59 1.37 3.98
CA TYR A 44 6.32 0.89 3.44
C TYR A 44 5.34 2.03 3.14
N GLN A 45 4.67 2.61 4.14
CA GLN A 45 3.61 3.60 3.96
C GLN A 45 3.98 5.00 4.46
N PRO A 46 3.81 6.05 3.65
CA PRO A 46 3.85 7.44 4.10
C PRO A 46 2.43 7.93 4.44
N MET A 47 2.22 8.36 5.69
CA MET A 47 0.97 8.95 6.15
C MET A 47 1.21 10.38 6.67
N PRO A 48 1.05 11.40 5.82
CA PRO A 48 1.11 12.79 6.26
C PRO A 48 -0.16 13.17 7.01
N HIS A 49 -0.01 13.89 8.13
CA HIS A 49 -1.11 14.39 8.95
C HIS A 49 -0.85 15.83 9.40
N ARG A 50 -1.91 16.63 9.47
CA ARG A 50 -1.82 18.05 9.80
C ARG A 50 -1.99 18.30 11.30
N TYR A 51 -1.05 19.02 11.90
CA TYR A 51 -1.05 19.43 13.31
C TYR A 51 -1.11 20.96 13.40
N GLY A 52 -2.31 21.53 13.19
CA GLY A 52 -2.49 22.98 13.05
C GLY A 52 -1.74 23.53 11.83
N ASP A 53 -0.66 24.28 12.07
CA ASP A 53 0.21 24.81 11.02
C ASP A 53 1.39 23.88 10.68
N ARG A 54 1.58 22.81 11.46
CA ARG A 54 2.63 21.80 11.22
C ARG A 54 2.11 20.67 10.36
N TRP A 55 3.04 20.00 9.68
CA TRP A 55 2.78 18.75 8.96
C TRP A 55 3.71 17.67 9.50
N ILE A 56 3.13 16.56 9.95
CA ILE A 56 3.87 15.43 10.51
C ILE A 56 3.69 14.24 9.58
N LEU A 57 4.79 13.60 9.21
CA LEU A 57 4.80 12.40 8.39
C LEU A 57 5.07 11.18 9.27
N PHE A 58 4.11 10.26 9.30
CA PHE A 58 4.27 8.94 9.89
C PHE A 58 4.68 7.95 8.81
N VAL A 59 5.82 7.29 9.00
CA VAL A 59 6.40 6.35 8.05
C VAL A 59 6.41 4.97 8.66
N GLY A 60 5.63 4.05 8.09
CA GLY A 60 5.67 2.64 8.47
C GLY A 60 6.82 1.90 7.79
N HIS A 61 7.44 0.95 8.49
CA HIS A 61 8.58 0.17 8.02
C HIS A 61 8.28 -1.33 7.94
N HIS A 62 8.95 -2.01 7.01
CA HIS A 62 9.04 -3.46 7.01
C HIS A 62 9.86 -3.94 8.21
N ALA A 63 9.79 -5.24 8.47
CA ALA A 63 10.56 -5.87 9.52
C ALA A 63 12.09 -5.77 9.32
N GLY A 64 12.83 -5.76 10.43
CA GLY A 64 14.29 -5.70 10.51
C GLY A 64 14.72 -4.90 11.74
N GLU A 65 16.03 -4.78 11.97
CA GLU A 65 16.59 -3.98 13.06
C GLU A 65 17.61 -3.00 12.51
N GLY A 66 17.69 -1.83 13.12
CA GLY A 66 18.64 -0.80 12.71
C GLY A 66 18.93 0.17 13.83
N ILE A 67 20.09 0.82 13.74
CA ILE A 67 20.48 1.87 14.68
C ILE A 67 19.53 3.05 14.51
N ASN A 68 18.92 3.50 15.60
CA ASN A 68 18.17 4.73 15.65
C ASN A 68 19.13 5.91 15.82
N SER A 69 19.19 6.80 14.84
CA SER A 69 20.11 7.95 14.84
C SER A 69 19.83 8.97 15.94
N LEU A 70 18.62 8.98 16.53
CA LEU A 70 18.23 9.91 17.59
C LEU A 70 18.83 9.55 18.95
N ASN A 71 19.09 8.27 19.21
CA ASN A 71 19.56 7.78 20.51
C ASN A 71 20.78 6.84 20.44
N GLY A 72 21.13 6.32 19.26
CA GLY A 72 22.25 5.41 19.04
C GLY A 72 21.97 3.94 19.33
N GLU A 73 20.73 3.58 19.68
CA GLU A 73 20.35 2.23 20.08
C GLU A 73 19.93 1.36 18.88
N LEU A 74 20.16 0.05 18.99
CA LEU A 74 19.65 -0.93 18.02
C LEU A 74 18.18 -1.20 18.29
N GLU A 75 17.31 -0.88 17.34
CA GLU A 75 15.86 -0.96 17.50
C GLU A 75 15.19 -1.70 16.34
N GLY A 76 14.17 -2.50 16.65
CA GLY A 76 13.29 -3.10 15.66
C GLY A 76 12.58 -2.03 14.82
N HIS A 77 12.63 -2.16 13.50
CA HIS A 77 11.96 -1.28 12.56
C HIS A 77 10.45 -1.26 12.80
N ALA A 78 9.87 -0.07 12.96
CA ALA A 78 8.43 0.10 13.03
C ALA A 78 7.98 1.44 12.47
N THR A 79 7.70 2.44 13.30
CA THR A 79 7.13 3.71 12.83
C THR A 79 8.12 4.84 13.04
N SER A 80 8.55 5.50 11.97
CA SER A 80 9.31 6.75 12.04
C SER A 80 8.36 7.96 11.97
N VAL A 81 8.65 9.00 12.73
CA VAL A 81 7.86 10.23 12.79
C VAL A 81 8.74 11.41 12.42
N LEU A 82 8.35 12.16 11.39
CA LEU A 82 9.09 13.32 10.89
C LEU A 82 8.24 14.58 10.91
N ASP A 83 8.83 15.71 11.28
CA ASP A 83 8.26 17.02 10.95
C ASP A 83 8.62 17.36 9.50
N VAL A 84 7.60 17.51 8.66
CA VAL A 84 7.71 17.90 7.25
C VAL A 84 7.03 19.25 7.00
N THR A 85 6.90 20.08 8.03
CA THR A 85 6.38 21.45 7.93
C THR A 85 7.22 22.26 6.95
N ASP A 86 8.55 22.15 7.01
CA ASP A 86 9.43 22.52 5.92
C ASP A 86 9.80 21.27 5.11
N PRO A 87 9.16 21.04 3.95
CA PRO A 87 9.39 19.84 3.14
C PRO A 87 10.79 19.79 2.53
N ALA A 88 11.52 20.91 2.49
CA ALA A 88 12.92 20.93 2.06
C ALA A 88 13.89 20.46 3.15
N ASN A 89 13.45 20.46 4.42
CA ASN A 89 14.27 20.13 5.59
C ASN A 89 13.47 19.24 6.56
N PRO A 90 13.15 17.99 6.20
CA PRO A 90 12.44 17.07 7.08
C PRO A 90 13.24 16.80 8.35
N GLU A 91 12.62 16.97 9.52
CA GLU A 91 13.23 16.74 10.84
C GLU A 91 12.76 15.41 11.41
N TYR A 92 13.70 14.54 11.81
CA TYR A 92 13.36 13.25 12.40
C TYR A 92 13.04 13.43 13.90
N LEU A 93 11.79 13.24 14.29
CA LEU A 93 11.30 13.55 15.63
C LEU A 93 11.40 12.35 16.57
N ALA A 94 10.93 11.19 16.10
CA ALA A 94 10.83 9.99 16.90
C ALA A 94 10.86 8.73 16.03
N HIS A 95 11.24 7.62 16.66
CA HIS A 95 11.00 6.28 16.14
C HIS A 95 10.32 5.47 17.23
N ILE A 96 9.17 4.87 16.90
CA ILE A 96 8.40 4.01 17.80
C ILE A 96 8.79 2.57 17.45
N PRO A 97 9.69 1.94 18.23
CA PRO A 97 10.29 0.67 17.84
C PRO A 97 9.28 -0.47 17.89
N ALA A 98 9.57 -1.49 17.10
CA ALA A 98 8.97 -2.79 17.25
C ALA A 98 9.62 -3.52 18.45
N PRO A 99 8.88 -4.33 19.22
CA PRO A 99 9.51 -5.21 20.18
C PRO A 99 10.46 -6.20 19.46
N PRO A 100 11.55 -6.63 20.12
CA PRO A 100 12.43 -7.66 19.57
C PRO A 100 11.63 -8.92 19.23
N TRP A 101 11.90 -9.53 18.08
CA TRP A 101 11.21 -10.73 17.57
C TRP A 101 11.20 -11.88 18.59
N GLN A 102 12.27 -12.00 19.39
CA GLN A 102 12.39 -13.02 20.42
C GLN A 102 11.40 -12.84 21.58
N ALA A 103 10.93 -11.61 21.84
CA ALA A 103 9.96 -11.32 22.90
C ALA A 103 8.54 -11.77 22.54
N GLU A 104 8.21 -11.80 21.24
CA GLU A 104 6.88 -12.19 20.73
C GLU A 104 6.86 -13.61 20.13
N GLY A 105 7.98 -14.33 20.15
CA GLY A 105 8.06 -15.74 19.74
C GLY A 105 7.94 -15.98 18.22
N THR A 106 8.15 -14.95 17.39
CA THR A 106 8.11 -15.05 15.92
C THR A 106 9.54 -15.10 15.36
N ILE A 107 9.87 -16.16 14.61
CA ILE A 107 11.26 -16.44 14.17
C ILE A 107 11.60 -15.78 12.81
N SER A 108 10.68 -15.04 12.21
CA SER A 108 10.88 -14.48 10.87
C SER A 108 10.02 -13.24 10.67
N LEU A 109 10.63 -12.08 10.41
CA LEU A 109 9.98 -10.93 9.77
C LEU A 109 8.76 -10.31 10.51
N GLY A 110 8.51 -10.66 11.78
CA GLY A 110 7.18 -10.51 12.40
C GLY A 110 6.81 -9.26 13.20
N THR A 111 7.61 -8.21 13.33
CA THR A 111 7.29 -7.02 14.14
C THR A 111 7.40 -5.67 13.40
N GLY A 112 7.55 -5.65 12.06
CA GLY A 112 7.52 -4.39 11.30
C GLY A 112 6.15 -3.69 11.36
N ALA A 113 6.09 -2.42 11.78
CA ALA A 113 4.86 -1.62 11.77
C ALA A 113 4.69 -0.90 10.42
N GLN A 114 4.10 -1.61 9.46
CA GLN A 114 4.04 -1.16 8.06
C GLN A 114 2.97 -0.09 7.82
N HIS A 115 1.87 -0.09 8.57
CA HIS A 115 0.70 0.73 8.25
C HIS A 115 0.20 1.53 9.45
N ASN A 116 -0.17 2.79 9.23
CA ASN A 116 -0.65 3.71 10.27
C ASN A 116 -1.83 4.54 9.74
N MET A 117 -2.83 4.76 10.58
CA MET A 117 -3.94 5.71 10.37
C MET A 117 -3.99 6.67 11.54
N ILE A 118 -4.16 7.97 11.27
CA ILE A 118 -4.15 9.02 12.28
C ILE A 118 -5.51 9.71 12.29
N CYS A 119 -6.06 9.94 13.47
CA CYS A 119 -7.30 10.70 13.67
C CYS A 119 -7.08 11.80 14.70
N ASN A 120 -7.59 13.00 14.41
CA ASN A 120 -7.73 14.02 15.44
C ASN A 120 -8.90 13.64 16.36
N ALA A 121 -8.76 13.86 17.66
CA ALA A 121 -9.83 13.53 18.60
C ALA A 121 -11.12 14.30 18.32
N GLU A 122 -11.02 15.52 17.75
CA GLU A 122 -12.15 16.35 17.37
C GLU A 122 -12.98 15.78 16.21
N GLU A 123 -12.40 14.87 15.42
CA GLU A 123 -13.09 14.19 14.32
C GLU A 123 -13.85 12.95 14.82
N LEU A 124 -13.41 12.39 15.95
CA LEU A 124 -13.97 11.18 16.55
C LEU A 124 -15.22 11.49 17.39
N PRO A 125 -16.25 10.63 17.38
CA PRO A 125 -17.49 10.88 18.11
C PRO A 125 -17.30 11.11 19.62
N ASN A 126 -16.39 10.35 20.25
CA ASN A 126 -16.09 10.42 21.68
C ASN A 126 -14.58 10.58 21.95
N GLY A 127 -13.83 11.16 21.01
CA GLY A 127 -12.41 11.43 21.20
C GLY A 127 -12.15 12.41 22.36
N THR A 128 -11.05 12.24 23.08
CA THR A 128 -10.65 13.19 24.13
C THR A 128 -10.12 14.49 23.50
N PRO A 129 -10.77 15.66 23.67
CA PRO A 129 -10.40 16.88 22.96
C PRO A 129 -8.93 17.27 23.15
N GLY A 130 -8.31 17.74 22.07
CA GLY A 130 -6.90 18.11 22.01
C GLY A 130 -5.94 16.94 21.83
N ARG A 131 -6.43 15.70 21.73
CA ARG A 131 -5.59 14.54 21.41
C ARG A 131 -5.49 14.27 19.91
N VAL A 132 -4.41 13.61 19.53
CA VAL A 132 -4.26 12.98 18.22
C VAL A 132 -3.91 11.51 18.44
N TYR A 133 -4.64 10.61 17.79
CA TYR A 133 -4.47 9.17 17.95
C TYR A 133 -3.88 8.55 16.68
N MET A 134 -3.03 7.53 16.86
CA MET A 134 -2.51 6.71 15.77
C MET A 134 -2.88 5.25 16.00
N LEU A 135 -3.59 4.66 15.02
CA LEU A 135 -3.80 3.23 14.91
C LEU A 135 -2.71 2.66 13.98
N ARG A 136 -1.88 1.75 14.48
CA ARG A 136 -0.83 1.10 13.68
C ARG A 136 -0.96 -0.41 13.64
N SER A 137 -0.54 -1.00 12.53
CA SER A 137 -0.28 -2.43 12.46
C SER A 137 1.09 -2.74 13.07
N LEU A 138 1.25 -3.94 13.63
CA LEU A 138 2.52 -4.45 14.17
C LEU A 138 2.75 -5.85 13.62
N GLY A 139 3.31 -5.91 12.41
CA GLY A 139 3.74 -7.13 11.72
C GLY A 139 2.77 -8.30 11.88
N ASN A 140 3.24 -9.35 12.53
CA ASN A 140 2.52 -10.61 12.73
C ASN A 140 2.02 -10.75 14.17
N VAL A 141 1.83 -9.62 14.87
CA VAL A 141 1.52 -9.58 16.30
C VAL A 141 0.16 -8.96 16.57
N ALA A 142 -0.06 -7.72 16.14
CA ALA A 142 -1.17 -6.92 16.66
C ALA A 142 -1.51 -5.67 15.84
N HIS A 143 -2.66 -5.08 16.12
CA HIS A 143 -2.94 -3.67 15.87
C HIS A 143 -2.88 -2.91 17.21
N GLU A 144 -2.19 -1.78 17.22
CA GLU A 144 -1.91 -0.98 18.42
C GLU A 144 -2.43 0.44 18.27
N LEU A 145 -2.81 1.04 19.41
CA LEU A 145 -3.24 2.42 19.50
C LEU A 145 -2.23 3.24 20.31
N TYR A 146 -1.88 4.41 19.79
CA TYR A 146 -0.97 5.38 20.39
C TYR A 146 -1.63 6.74 20.53
N ASP A 147 -1.28 7.47 21.59
CA ASP A 147 -1.41 8.92 21.67
C ASP A 147 -0.18 9.53 20.98
N VAL A 148 -0.41 10.29 19.92
CA VAL A 148 0.61 10.98 19.13
C VAL A 148 0.43 12.50 19.18
N THR A 149 -0.28 13.01 20.19
CA THR A 149 -0.52 14.45 20.39
C THR A 149 0.80 15.23 20.40
N ASP A 150 1.82 14.71 21.09
CA ASP A 150 3.20 15.12 20.90
C ASP A 150 3.89 14.13 19.93
N PRO A 151 4.09 14.52 18.65
CA PRO A 151 4.71 13.63 17.66
C PRO A 151 6.19 13.32 17.97
N ALA A 152 6.85 14.08 18.85
CA ALA A 152 8.21 13.80 19.31
C ALA A 152 8.25 12.84 20.51
N ALA A 153 7.11 12.58 21.17
CA ALA A 153 7.00 11.65 22.29
C ALA A 153 5.71 10.81 22.22
N PRO A 154 5.56 9.92 21.21
CA PRO A 154 4.40 9.02 21.12
C PRO A 154 4.25 8.11 22.35
N GLU A 155 3.02 7.95 22.84
CA GLU A 155 2.71 7.12 24.00
C GLU A 155 1.79 5.96 23.62
N PHE A 156 2.18 4.73 23.99
CA PHE A 156 1.33 3.56 23.80
C PHE A 156 0.09 3.64 24.71
N ILE A 157 -1.09 3.40 24.14
CA ILE A 157 -2.35 3.33 24.89
C ILE A 157 -2.70 1.86 25.15
N LEU A 158 -2.97 1.10 24.10
CA LEU A 158 -3.44 -0.28 24.18
C LEU A 158 -3.20 -1.08 22.90
N THR A 159 -3.32 -2.40 23.02
CA THR A 159 -3.44 -3.31 21.87
C THR A 159 -4.91 -3.46 21.51
N VAL A 160 -5.31 -3.06 20.30
CA VAL A 160 -6.71 -3.15 19.82
C VAL A 160 -7.07 -4.61 19.51
N ALA A 161 -6.20 -5.30 18.78
CA ALA A 161 -6.38 -6.71 18.42
C ALA A 161 -5.04 -7.42 18.33
N ARG A 162 -4.97 -8.68 18.76
CA ARG A 162 -3.83 -9.58 18.50
C ARG A 162 -4.17 -10.55 17.39
N THR A 163 -3.18 -10.90 16.58
CA THR A 163 -3.35 -11.87 15.49
C THR A 163 -3.61 -13.27 16.03
N GLY A 164 -4.61 -13.96 15.48
CA GLY A 164 -4.81 -15.40 15.66
C GLY A 164 -3.90 -16.25 14.77
N ASP A 165 -3.99 -17.58 14.90
CA ASP A 165 -3.29 -18.55 14.06
C ASP A 165 -4.06 -18.80 12.75
N SER A 166 -3.39 -18.76 11.61
CA SER A 166 -3.98 -19.10 10.31
C SER A 166 -3.38 -20.37 9.71
N PRO A 167 -3.95 -20.93 8.64
CA PRO A 167 -3.29 -21.98 7.88
C PRO A 167 -1.96 -21.52 7.29
N PRO A 168 -1.00 -22.43 7.04
CA PRO A 168 0.21 -22.08 6.31
C PRO A 168 -0.16 -21.60 4.92
N MET A 169 0.59 -20.61 4.47
CA MET A 169 0.37 -19.93 3.22
C MET A 169 0.50 -20.93 2.05
N GLU A 170 1.58 -21.73 1.98
CA GLU A 170 1.78 -22.83 1.00
C GLU A 170 1.80 -24.22 1.68
N PRO A 171 1.31 -25.30 1.02
CA PRO A 171 1.52 -26.68 1.46
C PRO A 171 3.01 -27.02 1.57
N GLY A 172 3.50 -27.27 2.79
CA GLY A 172 4.90 -27.59 3.05
C GLY A 172 5.81 -26.40 3.32
N ALA A 173 5.28 -25.17 3.41
CA ALA A 173 6.01 -24.06 3.99
C ALA A 173 6.17 -24.32 5.50
N ASP A 174 7.34 -24.84 5.88
CA ASP A 174 7.52 -25.42 7.21
C ASP A 174 7.60 -24.37 8.34
N PHE A 175 7.79 -23.07 8.04
CA PHE A 175 8.08 -22.07 9.08
C PHE A 175 7.74 -20.61 8.75
N TYR A 176 7.07 -20.30 7.64
CA TYR A 176 6.74 -18.91 7.28
C TYR A 176 5.30 -18.55 7.66
N ASP A 177 5.24 -17.90 8.83
CA ASP A 177 4.18 -17.12 9.47
C ASP A 177 2.72 -17.39 9.11
N THR A 178 2.04 -18.11 10.01
CA THR A 178 0.59 -18.28 10.03
C THR A 178 -0.15 -17.05 10.58
N LYS A 179 0.54 -15.95 10.89
CA LYS A 179 -0.03 -14.75 11.51
C LYS A 179 0.41 -13.51 10.77
N GLY A 180 -0.44 -12.50 10.75
CA GLY A 180 -0.19 -11.32 9.95
C GLY A 180 -1.26 -10.29 10.14
N THR A 181 -0.83 -9.09 10.46
CA THR A 181 -1.59 -7.87 10.20
C THR A 181 -1.25 -7.35 8.82
N HIS A 182 -2.03 -6.39 8.32
CA HIS A 182 -1.70 -5.64 7.12
C HIS A 182 -2.34 -4.25 7.15
N LYS A 183 -2.67 -3.68 5.98
CA LYS A 183 -3.28 -2.34 5.86
C LYS A 183 -4.55 -2.21 6.70
N ASN A 184 -4.58 -1.25 7.63
CA ASN A 184 -5.78 -0.91 8.39
C ASN A 184 -6.45 0.34 7.82
N TRP A 185 -7.73 0.54 8.11
CA TRP A 185 -8.46 1.77 7.78
C TRP A 185 -9.20 2.23 9.02
N TRP A 186 -9.09 3.51 9.37
CA TRP A 186 -9.84 4.11 10.46
C TRP A 186 -10.63 5.29 9.92
N ASP A 187 -11.95 5.17 9.92
CA ASP A 187 -12.81 6.30 9.63
C ASP A 187 -13.01 7.13 10.90
N CYS A 188 -12.32 8.27 10.96
CA CYS A 188 -12.36 9.15 12.11
C CYS A 188 -13.77 9.69 12.38
N GLU A 189 -14.59 9.95 11.36
CA GLU A 189 -15.93 10.54 11.54
C GLU A 189 -16.87 9.59 12.30
N THR A 190 -16.82 8.30 11.97
CA THR A 190 -17.71 7.30 12.58
C THR A 190 -17.05 6.56 13.75
N GLY A 191 -15.72 6.59 13.84
CA GLY A 191 -14.95 5.75 14.75
C GLY A 191 -14.78 4.30 14.28
N ALA A 192 -15.38 3.89 13.16
CA ALA A 192 -15.25 2.53 12.66
C ALA A 192 -13.82 2.24 12.16
N ALA A 193 -13.20 1.20 12.71
CA ALA A 193 -11.89 0.72 12.31
C ALA A 193 -11.97 -0.67 11.65
N TYR A 194 -11.29 -0.80 10.52
CA TYR A 194 -11.23 -2.00 9.69
C TYR A 194 -9.80 -2.53 9.70
N LEU A 195 -9.59 -3.65 10.39
CA LEU A 195 -8.27 -4.20 10.65
C LEU A 195 -8.05 -5.45 9.81
N VAL A 196 -7.02 -5.45 8.95
CA VAL A 196 -6.57 -6.70 8.31
C VAL A 196 -5.74 -7.48 9.31
N SER A 197 -6.20 -8.68 9.65
CA SER A 197 -5.51 -9.55 10.60
C SER A 197 -5.84 -11.03 10.39
N SER A 198 -4.90 -11.88 10.79
CA SER A 198 -5.15 -13.30 11.05
C SER A 198 -6.11 -13.51 12.22
N ILE A 199 -7.01 -14.48 12.08
CA ILE A 199 -8.02 -14.86 13.07
C ILE A 199 -8.06 -16.39 13.15
N THR A 200 -7.97 -16.94 14.35
CA THR A 200 -7.93 -18.40 14.54
C THR A 200 -9.18 -19.08 13.99
N GLY A 201 -8.97 -20.12 13.17
CA GLY A 201 -10.04 -20.95 12.62
C GLY A 201 -10.50 -20.55 11.22
N TRP A 202 -10.13 -19.36 10.72
CA TRP A 202 -10.42 -18.96 9.34
C TRP A 202 -9.48 -19.63 8.34
N LYS A 203 -9.94 -19.82 7.11
CA LYS A 203 -9.19 -20.53 6.06
C LYS A 203 -8.12 -19.68 5.37
N LYS A 204 -8.12 -18.37 5.61
CA LYS A 204 -7.18 -17.42 5.01
C LYS A 204 -6.37 -16.70 6.07
N TRP A 205 -5.13 -16.40 5.68
CA TRP A 205 -4.15 -15.71 6.52
C TRP A 205 -4.62 -14.33 6.98
N ARG A 206 -5.32 -13.59 6.12
CA ARG A 206 -5.75 -12.22 6.40
C ARG A 206 -7.25 -12.08 6.18
N ASN A 207 -7.91 -11.61 7.22
CA ASN A 207 -9.36 -11.41 7.34
C ASN A 207 -9.62 -9.96 7.75
N LEU A 208 -10.85 -9.49 7.60
CA LEU A 208 -11.30 -8.22 8.15
C LEU A 208 -11.81 -8.44 9.58
N GLN A 209 -11.27 -7.70 10.55
CA GLN A 209 -11.90 -7.48 11.84
C GLN A 209 -12.41 -6.04 11.91
N VAL A 210 -13.67 -5.85 12.27
CA VAL A 210 -14.26 -4.54 12.45
C VAL A 210 -14.33 -4.21 13.93
N PHE A 211 -13.88 -3.01 14.29
CA PHE A 211 -13.96 -2.46 15.64
C PHE A 211 -14.66 -1.11 15.62
N ASP A 212 -15.39 -0.80 16.68
CA ASP A 212 -15.81 0.55 17.03
C ASP A 212 -14.73 1.16 17.93
N LEU A 213 -14.05 2.17 17.38
CA LEU A 213 -13.06 3.02 18.05
C LEU A 213 -13.57 4.46 18.19
N SER A 214 -14.89 4.69 18.23
CA SER A 214 -15.47 6.01 18.49
C SER A 214 -15.04 6.58 19.85
N THR A 215 -14.80 5.70 20.82
CA THR A 215 -14.04 5.94 22.06
C THR A 215 -12.72 5.16 21.94
N PRO A 216 -11.62 5.79 21.49
CA PRO A 216 -10.39 5.06 21.13
C PRO A 216 -9.82 4.18 22.25
N GLU A 217 -9.90 4.65 23.50
CA GLU A 217 -9.40 3.93 24.68
C GLU A 217 -10.26 2.72 25.10
N GLU A 218 -11.44 2.53 24.49
CA GLU A 218 -12.38 1.45 24.83
C GLU A 218 -12.82 0.67 23.56
N PRO A 219 -11.88 0.04 22.82
CA PRO A 219 -12.19 -0.62 21.56
C PRO A 219 -13.25 -1.71 21.72
N GLN A 220 -14.30 -1.66 20.90
CA GLN A 220 -15.35 -2.70 20.87
C GLN A 220 -15.24 -3.49 19.58
N HIS A 221 -15.09 -4.82 19.67
CA HIS A 221 -15.17 -5.69 18.50
C HIS A 221 -16.61 -5.72 17.98
N VAL A 222 -16.78 -5.51 16.67
CA VAL A 222 -18.08 -5.53 15.99
C VAL A 222 -18.30 -6.88 15.33
N ARG A 223 -17.39 -7.28 14.43
CA ARG A 223 -17.47 -8.58 13.73
C ARG A 223 -16.16 -8.97 13.04
N ASP A 224 -16.08 -10.25 12.72
CA ASP A 224 -15.12 -10.79 11.77
C ASP A 224 -15.79 -10.98 10.41
N PHE A 225 -15.04 -10.74 9.32
CA PHE A 225 -15.57 -10.76 7.97
C PHE A 225 -14.51 -11.21 6.96
N ASN A 226 -14.93 -12.02 5.99
CA ASN A 226 -14.14 -12.38 4.81
C ASN A 226 -15.08 -13.00 3.75
N LEU A 227 -14.54 -13.43 2.62
CA LEU A 227 -15.29 -14.08 1.55
C LEU A 227 -15.91 -15.41 2.01
N VAL A 228 -17.11 -15.73 1.52
CA VAL A 228 -17.72 -17.06 1.73
C VAL A 228 -16.80 -18.17 1.24
N GLY A 229 -16.75 -19.25 2.01
CA GLY A 229 -15.82 -20.37 1.84
C GLY A 229 -14.56 -20.23 2.71
N THR A 230 -14.35 -19.07 3.35
CA THR A 230 -13.20 -18.84 4.23
C THR A 230 -13.56 -18.89 5.73
N GLU A 231 -14.86 -18.87 6.06
CA GLU A 231 -15.36 -18.86 7.43
C GLU A 231 -15.00 -20.15 8.20
N PRO A 232 -14.98 -20.12 9.56
CA PRO A 232 -14.54 -21.26 10.36
C PRO A 232 -15.35 -22.55 10.14
N THR A 233 -16.61 -22.43 9.75
CA THR A 233 -17.50 -23.57 9.46
C THR A 233 -17.32 -24.13 8.05
N SER A 234 -16.52 -23.50 7.20
CA SER A 234 -16.31 -23.93 5.81
C SER A 234 -15.62 -25.30 5.75
N THR A 235 -16.16 -26.17 4.89
CA THR A 235 -15.55 -27.48 4.57
C THR A 235 -14.59 -27.41 3.39
N MET A 236 -14.35 -26.22 2.83
CA MET A 236 -13.41 -26.01 1.72
C MET A 236 -11.97 -26.18 2.19
N ASP A 237 -11.11 -26.69 1.31
CA ASP A 237 -9.66 -26.73 1.52
C ASP A 237 -9.08 -25.30 1.44
N ASN A 238 -8.06 -25.00 2.26
CA ASN A 238 -7.50 -23.63 2.36
C ASN A 238 -6.96 -23.10 1.02
N VAL A 239 -6.44 -24.00 0.18
CA VAL A 239 -5.91 -23.70 -1.15
C VAL A 239 -7.00 -23.33 -2.16
N ASP A 240 -8.21 -23.87 -1.98
CA ASP A 240 -9.35 -23.63 -2.86
C ASP A 240 -10.21 -22.45 -2.40
N ALA A 241 -10.06 -22.03 -1.14
CA ALA A 241 -10.75 -20.87 -0.59
C ALA A 241 -10.46 -19.60 -1.41
N PRO A 242 -11.45 -18.74 -1.66
CA PRO A 242 -11.29 -17.57 -2.53
C PRO A 242 -10.42 -16.47 -1.89
N GLY A 243 -10.03 -15.47 -2.69
CA GLY A 243 -9.18 -14.36 -2.25
C GLY A 243 -7.68 -14.63 -2.39
N GLY A 244 -7.32 -15.51 -3.32
CA GLY A 244 -5.94 -15.90 -3.60
C GLY A 244 -5.21 -16.45 -2.38
N TYR A 245 -3.89 -16.40 -2.46
CA TYR A 245 -3.00 -16.85 -1.40
C TYR A 245 -2.95 -15.89 -0.20
N SER A 246 -2.88 -14.58 -0.48
CA SER A 246 -2.67 -13.55 0.54
C SER A 246 -3.90 -13.23 1.39
N GLY A 247 -5.11 -13.69 1.00
CA GLY A 247 -6.36 -13.25 1.62
C GLY A 247 -6.60 -11.76 1.42
N LEU A 248 -7.26 -11.11 2.39
CA LEU A 248 -7.55 -9.68 2.35
C LEU A 248 -6.25 -8.85 2.41
N HIS A 249 -6.13 -7.88 1.51
CA HIS A 249 -4.94 -7.05 1.39
C HIS A 249 -5.22 -5.58 1.75
N GLN A 250 -6.27 -4.96 1.21
CA GLN A 250 -6.63 -3.58 1.54
C GLN A 250 -8.14 -3.44 1.78
N ILE A 251 -8.46 -2.52 2.68
CA ILE A 251 -9.79 -1.92 2.83
C ILE A 251 -9.70 -0.44 2.55
N THR A 252 -10.72 0.08 1.87
CA THR A 252 -10.99 1.52 1.79
C THR A 252 -12.47 1.72 2.13
N ALA A 253 -12.79 2.52 3.14
CA ALA A 253 -14.17 2.89 3.45
C ALA A 253 -14.41 4.35 3.03
N GLN A 254 -15.47 4.60 2.27
CA GLN A 254 -15.81 5.94 1.80
C GLN A 254 -17.34 6.06 1.68
N GLY A 255 -17.91 7.07 2.33
CA GLY A 255 -19.35 7.25 2.37
C GLY A 255 -20.08 6.02 2.92
N ASP A 256 -21.06 5.54 2.18
CA ASP A 256 -21.91 4.38 2.50
C ASP A 256 -21.36 3.05 1.94
N ARG A 257 -20.11 3.03 1.49
CA ARG A 257 -19.46 1.84 0.91
C ARG A 257 -18.16 1.47 1.59
N VAL A 258 -17.88 0.17 1.56
CA VAL A 258 -16.57 -0.41 1.91
C VAL A 258 -16.06 -1.22 0.72
N TYR A 259 -14.84 -0.96 0.30
CA TYR A 259 -14.17 -1.62 -0.82
C TYR A 259 -13.07 -2.52 -0.29
N LEU A 260 -13.10 -3.79 -0.68
CA LEU A 260 -12.14 -4.80 -0.23
C LEU A 260 -11.38 -5.40 -1.41
N ALA A 261 -10.07 -5.49 -1.27
CA ALA A 261 -9.17 -6.09 -2.25
C ALA A 261 -8.49 -7.33 -1.66
N TYR A 262 -8.73 -8.49 -2.27
CA TYR A 262 -8.18 -9.78 -1.86
C TYR A 262 -7.24 -10.35 -2.93
N GLY A 263 -6.31 -11.20 -2.50
CA GLY A 263 -5.40 -11.94 -3.39
C GLY A 263 -4.50 -10.99 -4.17
N MET A 264 -3.46 -10.44 -3.53
CA MET A 264 -2.74 -9.24 -4.00
C MET A 264 -2.04 -9.39 -5.36
N ASP A 265 -1.57 -10.59 -5.69
CA ASP A 265 -0.79 -10.89 -6.89
C ASP A 265 -1.44 -11.94 -7.82
N SER A 266 -2.50 -12.60 -7.39
CA SER A 266 -3.11 -13.69 -8.14
C SER A 266 -4.54 -13.97 -7.69
N SER A 267 -5.39 -14.40 -8.63
CA SER A 267 -6.78 -14.79 -8.39
C SER A 267 -7.51 -13.76 -7.51
N GLY A 268 -7.31 -12.49 -7.84
CA GLY A 268 -7.81 -11.37 -7.04
C GLY A 268 -9.32 -11.36 -6.96
N VAL A 269 -9.85 -10.86 -5.85
CA VAL A 269 -11.28 -10.60 -5.68
C VAL A 269 -11.43 -9.17 -5.21
N ILE A 270 -12.32 -8.42 -5.85
CA ILE A 270 -12.73 -7.10 -5.38
C ILE A 270 -14.17 -7.19 -4.91
N GLN A 271 -14.45 -6.72 -3.70
CA GLN A 271 -15.78 -6.76 -3.10
C GLN A 271 -16.22 -5.34 -2.76
N ILE A 272 -17.44 -4.99 -3.16
CA ILE A 272 -18.09 -3.72 -2.84
C ILE A 272 -19.21 -4.03 -1.85
N LEU A 273 -19.10 -3.44 -0.66
CA LEU A 273 -20.03 -3.69 0.44
C LEU A 273 -20.87 -2.46 0.75
N ASP A 274 -22.12 -2.70 1.15
CA ASP A 274 -22.93 -1.73 1.89
C ASP A 274 -22.39 -1.62 3.31
N ARG A 275 -22.00 -0.40 3.69
CA ARG A 275 -21.34 -0.14 4.97
C ARG A 275 -22.28 -0.34 6.15
N ASP A 276 -23.53 0.09 6.05
CA ASP A 276 -24.50 -0.04 7.14
C ASP A 276 -24.83 -1.51 7.40
N ARG A 277 -25.05 -2.28 6.33
CA ARG A 277 -25.26 -3.73 6.42
C ARG A 277 -24.05 -4.46 6.98
N LEU A 278 -22.84 -4.02 6.66
CA LEU A 278 -21.63 -4.61 7.23
C LEU A 278 -21.58 -4.41 8.74
N LEU A 279 -21.85 -3.19 9.20
CA LEU A 279 -21.73 -2.79 10.61
C LEU A 279 -22.91 -3.26 11.48
N ASN A 280 -24.11 -3.40 10.91
CA ASN A 280 -25.35 -3.73 11.65
C ASN A 280 -25.90 -5.14 11.41
N GLY A 281 -25.45 -5.81 10.34
CA GLY A 281 -25.83 -7.19 10.02
C GLY A 281 -27.29 -7.33 9.56
N ASP A 282 -27.71 -8.55 9.20
CA ASP A 282 -29.10 -8.80 8.83
C ASP A 282 -30.01 -8.77 10.07
N PRO A 283 -30.96 -7.82 10.18
CA PRO A 283 -31.85 -7.75 11.34
C PRO A 283 -32.78 -8.96 11.48
N ASN A 284 -32.88 -9.82 10.46
CA ASN A 284 -33.67 -11.05 10.50
C ASN A 284 -32.86 -12.29 10.92
N ALA A 285 -31.53 -12.19 11.00
CA ALA A 285 -30.68 -13.27 11.46
C ALA A 285 -30.77 -13.42 13.00
N ALA A 286 -30.66 -14.66 13.48
CA ALA A 286 -30.66 -14.94 14.93
C ALA A 286 -29.44 -14.34 15.64
N ASP A 287 -28.31 -14.29 14.92
CA ASP A 287 -27.09 -13.60 15.29
C ASP A 287 -26.58 -12.88 14.04
N PRO A 288 -26.84 -11.57 13.88
CA PRO A 288 -26.49 -10.80 12.67
C PRO A 288 -24.98 -10.66 12.41
N MET A 289 -24.14 -10.90 13.44
CA MET A 289 -22.69 -10.73 13.36
C MET A 289 -21.93 -12.05 13.25
N ALA A 290 -22.62 -13.19 13.42
CA ALA A 290 -22.01 -14.49 13.21
C ALA A 290 -21.45 -14.65 11.78
N PRO A 291 -20.28 -15.25 11.58
CA PRO A 291 -19.67 -15.42 10.26
C PRO A 291 -20.29 -16.61 9.49
N THR A 292 -21.62 -16.59 9.29
CA THR A 292 -22.30 -17.56 8.41
C THR A 292 -22.23 -17.10 6.96
N PRO A 293 -22.30 -18.00 5.97
CA PRO A 293 -22.33 -17.62 4.56
C PRO A 293 -23.38 -16.56 4.24
N GLU A 294 -24.58 -16.65 4.83
CA GLU A 294 -25.66 -15.69 4.63
C GLU A 294 -25.29 -14.29 5.17
N ASN A 295 -24.73 -14.22 6.39
CA ASN A 295 -24.32 -12.96 7.01
C ASN A 295 -23.09 -12.32 6.34
N LEU A 296 -22.24 -13.13 5.69
CA LEU A 296 -21.09 -12.64 4.92
C LEU A 296 -21.51 -12.11 3.54
N LEU A 297 -22.56 -12.69 2.94
CA LEU A 297 -23.14 -12.19 1.68
C LEU A 297 -24.08 -11.00 1.88
N TYR A 298 -24.70 -10.85 3.06
CA TYR A 298 -25.68 -9.79 3.33
C TYR A 298 -25.20 -8.36 2.98
N PRO A 299 -23.96 -7.93 3.34
CA PRO A 299 -23.46 -6.63 2.94
C PRO A 299 -22.91 -6.57 1.51
N GLU A 300 -22.74 -7.70 0.80
CA GLU A 300 -22.17 -7.71 -0.55
C GLU A 300 -23.16 -7.10 -1.56
N ILE A 301 -22.73 -6.03 -2.22
CA ILE A 301 -23.45 -5.42 -3.34
C ILE A 301 -22.95 -6.00 -4.65
N ALA A 302 -21.63 -6.05 -4.82
CA ALA A 302 -21.00 -6.58 -6.02
C ALA A 302 -19.64 -7.20 -5.73
N ARG A 303 -19.25 -8.12 -6.61
CA ARG A 303 -17.97 -8.82 -6.59
C ARG A 303 -17.40 -8.89 -7.99
N VAL A 304 -16.10 -8.63 -8.11
CA VAL A 304 -15.33 -8.80 -9.35
C VAL A 304 -14.21 -9.80 -9.09
N ASP A 305 -14.28 -10.95 -9.76
CA ASP A 305 -13.22 -11.95 -9.77
C ASP A 305 -12.22 -11.65 -10.89
N MET A 306 -10.94 -11.57 -10.53
CA MET A 306 -9.84 -11.31 -11.44
C MET A 306 -9.23 -12.63 -11.96
N PRO A 307 -8.58 -12.62 -13.15
CA PRO A 307 -7.86 -13.79 -13.64
C PRO A 307 -6.79 -14.28 -12.67
N THR A 308 -6.37 -15.54 -12.82
CA THR A 308 -5.39 -16.20 -11.92
C THR A 308 -4.03 -15.51 -11.83
N TYR A 309 -3.72 -14.59 -12.74
CA TYR A 309 -2.47 -13.86 -12.83
C TYR A 309 -2.59 -12.37 -12.49
N TYR A 310 -3.79 -11.90 -12.09
CA TYR A 310 -4.00 -10.58 -11.54
C TYR A 310 -4.59 -10.69 -10.14
N GLY A 311 -4.09 -9.82 -9.28
CA GLY A 311 -4.54 -9.72 -7.91
C GLY A 311 -5.16 -8.38 -7.54
N GLY A 312 -5.99 -8.39 -6.49
CA GLY A 312 -6.54 -7.19 -5.86
C GLY A 312 -5.62 -6.75 -4.72
N HIS A 313 -4.64 -5.88 -5.00
CA HIS A 313 -3.73 -5.37 -3.97
C HIS A 313 -4.21 -4.04 -3.39
N THR A 314 -4.67 -3.11 -4.22
CA THR A 314 -5.15 -1.80 -3.75
C THR A 314 -6.41 -1.35 -4.48
N VAL A 315 -7.34 -0.73 -3.76
CA VAL A 315 -8.62 -0.19 -4.24
C VAL A 315 -8.73 1.29 -3.87
N TYR A 316 -8.99 2.12 -4.88
CA TYR A 316 -9.08 3.57 -4.76
C TYR A 316 -10.40 4.06 -5.36
N PRO A 317 -11.44 4.25 -4.51
CA PRO A 317 -12.76 4.68 -4.96
C PRO A 317 -12.78 6.17 -5.29
N VAL A 318 -13.49 6.52 -6.37
CA VAL A 318 -13.64 7.87 -6.89
C VAL A 318 -15.12 8.08 -7.31
N PRO A 319 -16.04 8.18 -6.33
CA PRO A 319 -17.44 8.45 -6.63
C PRO A 319 -17.62 9.86 -7.20
N ASN A 320 -18.68 10.04 -7.99
CA ASN A 320 -19.10 11.28 -8.63
C ASN A 320 -17.97 11.95 -9.42
N MET A 321 -17.21 11.15 -10.17
CA MET A 321 -16.16 11.61 -11.06
C MET A 321 -16.77 12.35 -12.26
N PRO A 322 -16.48 13.65 -12.45
CA PRO A 322 -16.88 14.37 -13.66
C PRO A 322 -16.20 13.75 -14.88
N ILE A 323 -16.96 13.51 -15.95
CA ILE A 323 -16.39 12.98 -17.19
C ILE A 323 -16.34 14.10 -18.23
N PRO A 324 -15.15 14.44 -18.77
CA PRO A 324 -15.02 15.45 -19.81
C PRO A 324 -15.94 15.15 -21.01
N GLY A 325 -16.77 16.12 -21.38
CA GLY A 325 -17.71 16.01 -22.49
C GLY A 325 -19.07 15.42 -22.14
N TYR A 326 -19.30 14.97 -20.89
CA TYR A 326 -20.61 14.47 -20.43
C TYR A 326 -21.42 15.54 -19.66
N GLU A 327 -20.97 16.80 -19.64
CA GLU A 327 -21.58 17.85 -18.81
C GLU A 327 -23.03 18.17 -19.21
N GLN A 328 -23.42 17.87 -20.45
CA GLN A 328 -24.77 18.08 -20.98
C GLN A 328 -25.59 16.79 -21.07
N ASP A 329 -25.03 15.65 -20.65
CA ASP A 329 -25.75 14.39 -20.68
C ASP A 329 -26.89 14.41 -19.65
N LEU A 330 -28.05 13.88 -20.05
CA LEU A 330 -29.24 13.85 -19.20
C LEU A 330 -29.12 12.79 -18.09
N ASP A 331 -28.45 11.68 -18.40
CA ASP A 331 -28.25 10.55 -17.51
C ASP A 331 -26.75 10.27 -17.40
N ASN A 332 -26.28 10.00 -16.18
CA ASN A 332 -24.87 9.72 -15.89
C ASN A 332 -23.97 10.82 -16.48
N SER A 333 -24.09 12.07 -16.03
CA SER A 333 -23.12 13.13 -16.39
C SER A 333 -21.80 13.02 -15.61
N SER A 334 -21.82 12.26 -14.51
CA SER A 334 -20.65 11.76 -13.78
C SER A 334 -20.61 10.23 -13.79
N ARG A 335 -19.48 9.66 -13.35
CA ARG A 335 -19.32 8.22 -13.11
C ARG A 335 -18.79 7.95 -11.71
N ASP A 336 -19.11 6.79 -11.17
CA ASP A 336 -18.43 6.26 -9.99
C ASP A 336 -17.31 5.34 -10.47
N ILE A 337 -16.05 5.69 -10.20
CA ILE A 337 -14.88 4.96 -10.71
C ILE A 337 -14.15 4.28 -9.55
N LEU A 338 -13.72 3.03 -9.75
CA LEU A 338 -12.84 2.32 -8.83
C LEU A 338 -11.52 2.03 -9.55
N ALA A 339 -10.42 2.64 -9.10
CA ALA A 339 -9.10 2.23 -9.55
C ALA A 339 -8.61 1.04 -8.71
N ILE A 340 -8.21 -0.03 -9.37
CA ILE A 340 -7.68 -1.25 -8.75
C ILE A 340 -6.23 -1.43 -9.18
N VAL A 341 -5.33 -1.55 -8.22
CA VAL A 341 -3.91 -1.80 -8.47
C VAL A 341 -3.59 -3.24 -8.11
N SER A 342 -2.97 -3.96 -9.03
CA SER A 342 -2.44 -5.31 -8.79
C SER A 342 -0.95 -5.24 -8.43
N GLU A 343 -0.41 -6.20 -7.65
CA GLU A 343 1.00 -6.18 -7.23
C GLU A 343 1.86 -7.19 -8.00
N VAL A 344 2.99 -6.73 -8.56
CA VAL A 344 4.08 -7.64 -8.96
C VAL A 344 4.88 -8.11 -7.75
N THR A 345 5.07 -9.43 -7.62
CA THR A 345 5.90 -10.02 -6.56
C THR A 345 7.26 -10.52 -7.05
N ALA A 346 7.40 -10.83 -8.35
CA ALA A 346 8.61 -11.37 -8.94
C ALA A 346 9.61 -10.31 -9.40
N ASN A 347 10.91 -10.56 -9.15
CA ASN A 347 12.00 -9.73 -9.67
C ASN A 347 12.22 -9.97 -11.16
N GLU A 348 12.65 -8.92 -11.88
CA GLU A 348 13.11 -9.00 -13.27
C GLU A 348 12.12 -9.73 -14.20
N CYS A 349 10.83 -9.40 -14.05
CA CYS A 349 9.75 -9.74 -14.98
C CYS A 349 9.50 -11.25 -15.17
N GLN A 350 9.66 -12.04 -14.11
CA GLN A 350 9.47 -13.51 -14.15
C GLN A 350 8.04 -13.97 -13.87
N SER A 351 7.10 -13.04 -13.70
CA SER A 351 5.67 -13.30 -13.57
C SER A 351 4.90 -12.59 -14.68
N ALA A 352 3.58 -12.77 -14.71
CA ALA A 352 2.70 -11.98 -15.56
C ALA A 352 2.91 -10.47 -15.34
N ARG A 353 2.58 -9.66 -16.34
CA ARG A 353 2.67 -8.19 -16.23
C ARG A 353 1.41 -7.64 -15.59
N HIS A 354 1.51 -7.15 -14.36
CA HIS A 354 0.38 -6.59 -13.63
C HIS A 354 0.01 -5.20 -14.17
N ALA A 355 -1.23 -4.79 -13.91
CA ALA A 355 -1.78 -3.52 -14.36
C ALA A 355 -2.49 -2.78 -13.21
N THR A 356 -2.76 -1.51 -13.46
CA THR A 356 -3.83 -0.77 -12.80
C THR A 356 -5.07 -0.83 -13.69
N PHE A 357 -6.23 -1.08 -13.11
CA PHE A 357 -7.53 -1.21 -13.77
C PHE A 357 -8.43 -0.05 -13.34
N PHE A 358 -9.22 0.49 -14.25
CA PHE A 358 -10.26 1.46 -13.93
C PHE A 358 -11.61 0.80 -14.21
N LEU A 359 -12.41 0.64 -13.16
CA LEU A 359 -13.76 0.09 -13.24
C LEU A 359 -14.76 1.23 -13.13
N ASP A 360 -15.73 1.25 -14.04
CA ASP A 360 -16.97 2.03 -13.88
C ASP A 360 -17.95 1.21 -13.05
N MET A 361 -18.36 1.77 -11.91
CA MET A 361 -19.31 1.21 -10.96
C MET A 361 -20.50 2.15 -10.72
N THR A 362 -20.82 3.00 -11.70
CA THR A 362 -22.00 3.90 -11.66
C THR A 362 -23.29 3.11 -11.50
N ASP A 363 -23.37 1.96 -12.18
CA ASP A 363 -24.31 0.90 -11.83
C ASP A 363 -23.56 -0.13 -10.98
N VAL A 364 -23.64 0.06 -9.66
CA VAL A 364 -22.78 -0.65 -8.69
C VAL A 364 -22.99 -2.16 -8.68
N GLU A 365 -24.14 -2.66 -9.12
CA GLU A 365 -24.42 -4.10 -9.23
C GLU A 365 -23.73 -4.74 -10.45
N PHE A 366 -23.32 -3.92 -11.44
CA PHE A 366 -22.72 -4.37 -12.70
C PHE A 366 -21.41 -3.61 -13.02
N PRO A 367 -20.40 -3.67 -12.14
CA PRO A 367 -19.14 -2.97 -12.36
C PRO A 367 -18.43 -3.50 -13.61
N MET A 368 -17.91 -2.59 -14.43
CA MET A 368 -17.28 -2.93 -15.71
C MET A 368 -15.90 -2.28 -15.81
N ASN A 369 -14.89 -3.05 -16.22
CA ASN A 369 -13.58 -2.49 -16.52
C ASN A 369 -13.64 -1.64 -17.79
N VAL A 370 -13.29 -0.37 -17.69
CA VAL A 370 -13.33 0.58 -18.80
C VAL A 370 -11.95 0.86 -19.40
N SER A 371 -10.88 0.75 -18.62
CA SER A 371 -9.51 0.93 -19.11
C SER A 371 -8.46 0.28 -18.21
N THR A 372 -7.20 0.30 -18.64
CA THR A 372 -6.05 -0.18 -17.87
C THR A 372 -4.86 0.75 -18.07
N PHE A 373 -4.00 0.87 -17.06
CA PHE A 373 -2.72 1.58 -17.13
C PHE A 373 -1.55 0.64 -16.83
N GLN A 374 -0.51 0.72 -17.66
CA GLN A 374 0.77 0.02 -17.48
C GLN A 374 1.92 0.94 -17.92
N VAL A 375 3.06 0.86 -17.20
CA VAL A 375 4.30 1.50 -17.63
C VAL A 375 4.98 0.61 -18.67
N PRO A 376 5.40 1.14 -19.83
CA PRO A 376 6.15 0.35 -20.79
C PRO A 376 7.54 -0.03 -20.23
N GLU A 377 8.02 -1.21 -20.60
CA GLU A 377 9.32 -1.72 -20.13
C GLU A 377 10.49 -0.90 -20.67
N GLU A 378 10.41 -0.53 -21.96
CA GLU A 378 11.31 0.41 -22.61
C GLU A 378 10.75 1.83 -22.53
N PRO A 379 11.61 2.87 -22.43
CA PRO A 379 13.07 2.82 -22.57
C PRO A 379 13.85 2.58 -21.26
N GLY A 380 13.16 2.23 -20.16
CA GLY A 380 13.77 2.21 -18.82
C GLY A 380 14.57 0.96 -18.46
N ASP A 381 14.62 -0.05 -19.35
CA ASP A 381 15.23 -1.37 -19.12
C ASP A 381 14.80 -1.98 -17.78
N PHE A 382 13.53 -1.80 -17.41
CA PHE A 382 13.04 -2.11 -16.07
C PHE A 382 13.11 -3.60 -15.75
N CYS A 383 13.13 -4.48 -16.75
CA CYS A 383 13.33 -5.90 -16.49
C CYS A 383 14.75 -6.28 -16.15
N ASN A 384 15.75 -5.63 -16.75
CA ASN A 384 17.14 -6.01 -16.53
C ASN A 384 17.83 -5.10 -15.50
N ARG A 385 17.28 -3.95 -15.13
CA ARG A 385 17.89 -3.09 -14.09
C ARG A 385 17.90 -3.70 -12.68
N GLY A 386 17.01 -4.66 -12.40
CA GLY A 386 16.94 -5.40 -11.14
C GLY A 386 15.72 -5.06 -10.29
N GLY A 387 15.41 -5.94 -9.33
CA GLY A 387 14.20 -5.82 -8.49
C GLY A 387 12.89 -6.05 -9.26
N ARG A 388 11.77 -5.74 -8.62
CA ARG A 388 10.43 -5.86 -9.22
C ARG A 388 10.16 -4.70 -10.17
N PHE A 389 9.48 -4.99 -11.28
CA PHE A 389 8.98 -4.01 -12.22
C PHE A 389 7.49 -4.23 -12.44
N GLY A 390 6.67 -3.30 -11.96
CA GLY A 390 5.22 -3.35 -12.04
C GLY A 390 4.56 -2.46 -11.00
N PRO A 391 3.22 -2.37 -11.03
CA PRO A 391 2.49 -1.64 -10.02
C PRO A 391 2.63 -2.32 -8.64
N HIS A 392 2.53 -1.50 -7.59
CA HIS A 392 2.35 -1.94 -6.22
C HIS A 392 1.08 -1.30 -5.65
N ALA A 393 1.10 -0.01 -5.30
CA ALA A 393 -0.04 0.70 -4.71
C ALA A 393 -0.32 2.05 -5.37
N SER A 394 -1.55 2.54 -5.25
CA SER A 394 -1.86 3.96 -5.40
C SER A 394 -1.45 4.75 -4.16
N ASN A 395 -1.57 6.08 -4.21
CA ASN A 395 -1.69 6.89 -3.02
C ASN A 395 -2.91 6.51 -2.17
N ASP A 396 -2.83 6.79 -0.87
CA ASP A 396 -3.91 6.52 0.09
C ASP A 396 -4.86 7.72 0.26
N SER A 397 -4.37 8.97 0.12
CA SER A 397 -5.21 10.16 0.28
C SER A 397 -6.37 10.19 -0.71
N LEU A 398 -7.59 10.35 -0.18
CA LEU A 398 -8.84 10.56 -0.94
C LEU A 398 -9.27 12.04 -0.95
N LEU A 399 -8.38 12.94 -0.52
CA LEU A 399 -8.63 14.37 -0.37
C LEU A 399 -7.47 15.17 -0.95
N GLY A 400 -7.68 16.47 -1.11
CA GLY A 400 -6.62 17.39 -1.53
C GLY A 400 -6.51 17.56 -3.05
N PRO A 401 -5.41 18.17 -3.52
CA PRO A 401 -5.36 18.79 -4.85
C PRO A 401 -5.42 17.80 -6.02
N TYR A 402 -5.09 16.53 -5.77
CA TYR A 402 -4.93 15.53 -6.82
C TYR A 402 -6.14 14.59 -6.94
N TYR A 403 -7.03 14.57 -5.95
CA TYR A 403 -8.20 13.71 -5.98
C TYR A 403 -9.12 14.05 -7.17
N ARG A 404 -9.56 13.02 -7.90
CA ARG A 404 -10.29 13.05 -9.19
C ARG A 404 -9.49 13.50 -10.42
N ASN A 405 -8.21 13.82 -10.25
CA ASN A 405 -7.40 14.38 -11.33
C ASN A 405 -6.15 13.54 -11.63
N ILE A 406 -5.29 13.36 -10.63
CA ILE A 406 -3.99 12.70 -10.77
C ILE A 406 -3.88 11.57 -9.75
N LEU A 407 -3.68 10.35 -10.23
CA LEU A 407 -3.44 9.17 -9.42
C LEU A 407 -1.93 8.95 -9.35
N PHE A 408 -1.37 8.89 -8.15
CA PHE A 408 0.03 8.50 -7.98
C PHE A 408 0.13 7.01 -7.76
N LEU A 409 0.96 6.35 -8.57
CA LEU A 409 1.25 4.93 -8.45
C LEU A 409 2.70 4.72 -8.04
N SER A 410 2.89 3.90 -7.02
CA SER A 410 4.18 3.28 -6.75
C SER A 410 4.39 2.10 -7.69
N TYR A 411 5.53 2.08 -8.38
CA TYR A 411 5.81 1.16 -9.47
C TYR A 411 7.18 0.46 -9.32
N PHE A 412 7.54 0.11 -8.09
CA PHE A 412 8.79 -0.53 -7.71
C PHE A 412 10.02 0.12 -8.36
N ASN A 413 10.80 -0.60 -9.19
CA ASN A 413 12.00 -0.09 -9.83
C ASN A 413 11.74 0.96 -10.91
N ALA A 414 10.47 1.22 -11.21
CA ALA A 414 10.01 2.29 -12.08
C ALA A 414 9.55 3.53 -11.28
N GLY A 415 9.79 3.58 -9.96
CA GLY A 415 9.58 4.79 -9.17
C GLY A 415 8.12 5.17 -8.96
N VAL A 416 7.87 6.48 -8.85
CA VAL A 416 6.54 7.08 -8.76
C VAL A 416 6.03 7.44 -10.15
N ARG A 417 4.78 7.11 -10.46
CA ARG A 417 4.08 7.49 -11.69
C ARG A 417 2.91 8.41 -11.38
N ALA A 418 2.83 9.55 -12.03
CA ALA A 418 1.68 10.46 -11.99
C ALA A 418 0.80 10.20 -13.22
N VAL A 419 -0.43 9.73 -12.98
CA VAL A 419 -1.38 9.35 -14.03
C VAL A 419 -2.56 10.32 -14.00
N ASP A 420 -2.74 11.10 -15.07
CA ASP A 420 -3.98 11.86 -15.28
C ASP A 420 -5.09 10.86 -15.60
N TYR A 421 -6.10 10.84 -14.75
CA TYR A 421 -7.22 9.92 -14.88
C TYR A 421 -8.56 10.64 -15.00
N ARG A 422 -8.57 11.96 -15.23
CA ARG A 422 -9.81 12.76 -15.45
C ARG A 422 -10.69 12.18 -16.55
N ASP A 423 -10.06 11.56 -17.55
CA ASP A 423 -10.72 10.61 -18.43
C ASP A 423 -10.36 9.16 -17.99
N PRO A 424 -11.18 8.50 -17.16
CA PRO A 424 -10.90 7.15 -16.68
C PRO A 424 -11.00 6.11 -17.81
N PHE A 425 -11.50 6.46 -18.99
CA PHE A 425 -11.51 5.59 -20.17
C PHE A 425 -10.15 5.61 -20.90
N ASN A 426 -9.33 6.66 -20.70
CA ASN A 426 -8.03 6.83 -21.33
C ASN A 426 -7.01 7.45 -20.36
N PRO A 427 -6.61 6.74 -19.29
CA PRO A 427 -5.63 7.24 -18.32
C PRO A 427 -4.25 7.44 -18.99
N VAL A 428 -3.56 8.54 -18.67
CA VAL A 428 -2.28 8.92 -19.29
C VAL A 428 -1.22 9.26 -18.25
N GLU A 429 0.00 8.72 -18.41
CA GLU A 429 1.15 9.15 -17.61
C GLU A 429 1.53 10.59 -17.98
N ILE A 430 1.54 11.48 -16.99
CA ILE A 430 1.88 12.90 -17.16
C ILE A 430 3.19 13.27 -16.47
N GLY A 431 3.76 12.38 -15.67
CA GLY A 431 5.05 12.57 -15.00
C GLY A 431 5.51 11.33 -14.26
N TYR A 432 6.80 11.29 -13.95
CA TYR A 432 7.40 10.23 -13.14
C TYR A 432 8.63 10.74 -12.39
N TYR A 433 8.99 10.01 -11.34
CA TYR A 433 10.28 10.16 -10.66
C TYR A 433 10.81 8.78 -10.24
N VAL A 434 11.97 8.41 -10.76
CA VAL A 434 12.71 7.21 -10.36
C VAL A 434 13.93 7.65 -9.56
N PRO A 435 13.98 7.38 -8.23
CA PRO A 435 15.13 7.76 -7.42
C PRO A 435 16.43 7.10 -7.87
N ALA A 436 17.56 7.78 -7.65
CA ALA A 436 18.87 7.15 -7.73
C ALA A 436 19.06 6.16 -6.58
N VAL A 437 19.87 5.12 -6.80
CA VAL A 437 20.33 4.27 -5.68
C VAL A 437 21.31 5.06 -4.80
N THR A 438 21.39 4.67 -3.54
CA THR A 438 22.32 5.21 -2.54
C THR A 438 23.23 4.11 -2.00
N GLU A 439 24.20 4.46 -1.15
CA GLU A 439 24.99 3.46 -0.42
C GLU A 439 24.15 2.59 0.52
N ASN A 440 22.97 3.08 0.92
CA ASN A 440 22.02 2.34 1.75
C ASN A 440 21.16 1.39 0.92
N THR A 441 21.13 1.53 -0.41
CA THR A 441 20.19 0.78 -1.24
C THR A 441 20.55 -0.71 -1.26
N ASP A 442 19.62 -1.53 -0.80
CA ASP A 442 19.82 -2.96 -0.59
C ASP A 442 19.69 -3.78 -1.89
N GLU A 443 20.36 -4.93 -1.94
CA GLU A 443 20.38 -5.81 -3.10
C GLU A 443 19.05 -6.55 -3.29
N ARG A 444 18.58 -6.64 -4.53
CA ARG A 444 17.43 -7.47 -4.91
C ARG A 444 17.93 -8.70 -5.63
N CYS A 445 17.78 -9.84 -4.94
CA CYS A 445 18.27 -11.13 -5.40
C CYS A 445 17.16 -11.99 -6.00
N ARG A 446 17.55 -12.87 -6.92
CA ARG A 446 16.73 -14.00 -7.39
C ARG A 446 17.61 -15.16 -7.79
N GLU A 447 17.05 -16.36 -7.74
CA GLU A 447 17.69 -17.54 -8.29
C GLU A 447 17.39 -17.62 -9.80
N ILE A 448 18.43 -17.81 -10.61
CA ILE A 448 18.33 -18.10 -12.05
C ILE A 448 19.23 -19.30 -12.33
N ASP A 449 18.67 -20.37 -12.89
CA ASP A 449 19.41 -21.61 -13.22
C ASP A 449 20.21 -22.18 -12.02
N GLY A 450 19.70 -22.02 -10.80
CA GLY A 450 20.36 -22.47 -9.56
C GLY A 450 21.42 -21.51 -9.00
N GLU A 451 21.62 -20.34 -9.61
CA GLU A 451 22.56 -19.31 -9.14
C GLU A 451 21.82 -18.08 -8.61
N ASN A 452 22.22 -17.61 -7.43
CA ASN A 452 21.72 -16.34 -6.88
C ASN A 452 22.35 -15.16 -7.62
N ARG A 453 21.50 -14.39 -8.30
CA ARG A 453 21.86 -13.13 -8.94
C ARG A 453 21.24 -11.97 -8.18
N CYS A 454 22.08 -11.07 -7.70
CA CYS A 454 21.70 -9.88 -6.94
C CYS A 454 22.01 -8.60 -7.72
N LYS A 455 21.11 -7.61 -7.64
CA LYS A 455 21.28 -6.28 -8.25
C LYS A 455 20.82 -5.21 -7.27
N VAL A 456 21.57 -4.12 -7.15
CA VAL A 456 21.14 -2.94 -6.40
C VAL A 456 20.15 -2.16 -7.26
N ALA A 457 18.91 -2.06 -6.80
CA ALA A 457 17.84 -1.35 -7.49
C ALA A 457 16.84 -0.78 -6.49
N ILE A 458 16.37 0.44 -6.76
CA ILE A 458 15.27 1.03 -6.01
C ILE A 458 14.02 0.16 -6.12
N GLN A 459 13.18 0.23 -5.11
CA GLN A 459 11.88 -0.43 -5.00
C GLN A 459 10.91 0.53 -4.32
N THR A 460 10.47 1.58 -5.06
CA THR A 460 9.47 2.52 -4.54
C THR A 460 8.20 1.74 -4.20
N ASN A 461 7.88 1.70 -2.91
CA ASN A 461 6.93 0.78 -2.33
C ASN A 461 5.55 1.43 -2.19
N ASN A 462 5.40 2.52 -1.45
CA ASN A 462 4.16 3.31 -1.50
C ASN A 462 4.47 4.79 -1.72
N VAL A 463 3.43 5.49 -2.14
CA VAL A 463 3.39 6.93 -2.33
C VAL A 463 2.17 7.49 -1.61
N ASN A 464 2.22 8.72 -1.12
CA ASN A 464 1.04 9.48 -0.67
C ASN A 464 1.33 10.97 -0.84
N TYR A 465 0.37 11.84 -0.56
CA TYR A 465 0.56 13.29 -0.65
C TYR A 465 -0.20 14.05 0.43
N ASP A 466 0.14 15.31 0.62
CA ASP A 466 -0.56 16.23 1.52
C ASP A 466 -1.34 17.33 0.79
N GLU A 467 -2.12 18.12 1.54
CA GLU A 467 -2.93 19.23 1.01
C GLU A 467 -2.09 20.34 0.36
N ARG A 468 -0.80 20.44 0.67
CA ARG A 468 0.11 21.43 0.06
C ARG A 468 0.61 20.96 -1.31
N GLY A 469 0.30 19.73 -1.70
CA GLY A 469 0.69 19.14 -2.98
C GLY A 469 2.06 18.45 -2.95
N TYR A 470 2.70 18.27 -1.78
CA TYR A 470 3.93 17.50 -1.69
C TYR A 470 3.62 16.00 -1.72
N ILE A 471 4.44 15.28 -2.46
CA ILE A 471 4.30 13.84 -2.69
C ILE A 471 5.42 13.13 -1.93
N TYR A 472 5.07 12.18 -1.08
CA TYR A 472 5.99 11.40 -0.25
C TYR A 472 6.10 10.00 -0.84
N ALA A 473 7.30 9.61 -1.27
CA ALA A 473 7.57 8.30 -1.84
C ALA A 473 8.61 7.54 -1.01
N LEU A 474 8.26 6.32 -0.61
CA LEU A 474 9.08 5.48 0.25
C LEU A 474 9.65 4.29 -0.51
N ASP A 475 10.89 3.96 -0.20
CA ASP A 475 11.60 2.85 -0.83
C ASP A 475 11.79 1.65 0.11
N ARG A 476 11.36 0.45 -0.30
CA ARG A 476 11.56 -0.79 0.48
C ARG A 476 12.97 -1.36 0.37
N ALA A 477 13.82 -0.79 -0.49
CA ALA A 477 15.22 -1.15 -0.63
C ALA A 477 16.11 -0.18 0.13
N ASN A 478 15.63 0.35 1.26
CA ASN A 478 16.41 1.15 2.20
C ASN A 478 16.93 2.48 1.63
N THR A 479 16.47 2.88 0.45
CA THR A 479 16.86 4.15 -0.18
C THR A 479 16.25 5.34 0.59
N GLY A 480 15.19 5.13 1.37
CA GLY A 480 14.61 6.14 2.27
C GLY A 480 13.39 6.86 1.70
N LEU A 481 13.16 8.08 2.18
CA LEU A 481 12.07 8.97 1.82
C LEU A 481 12.51 9.96 0.74
N HIS A 482 11.65 10.12 -0.28
CA HIS A 482 11.76 11.15 -1.29
C HIS A 482 10.52 12.05 -1.20
N ILE A 483 10.74 13.34 -0.91
CA ILE A 483 9.71 14.36 -0.94
C ILE A 483 9.78 15.03 -2.32
N LEU A 484 8.69 14.97 -3.06
CA LEU A 484 8.60 15.37 -4.45
C LEU A 484 7.53 16.46 -4.62
N ARG A 485 7.59 17.18 -5.73
CA ARG A 485 6.48 18.02 -6.21
C ARG A 485 6.33 17.92 -7.72
N LEU A 486 5.12 18.12 -8.23
CA LEU A 486 4.90 18.24 -9.67
C LEU A 486 5.52 19.52 -10.21
N THR A 487 5.97 19.45 -11.46
CA THR A 487 6.51 20.59 -12.21
C THR A 487 5.97 20.60 -13.63
N GLY A 488 6.18 21.70 -14.36
CA GLY A 488 5.80 21.82 -15.76
C GLY A 488 4.30 21.59 -16.00
N PRO A 489 3.90 21.01 -17.14
CA PRO A 489 2.48 20.81 -17.49
C PRO A 489 1.69 19.98 -16.48
N ALA A 490 2.32 19.07 -15.72
CA ALA A 490 1.62 18.29 -14.71
C ALA A 490 1.16 19.14 -13.53
N ALA A 491 1.94 20.15 -13.14
CA ALA A 491 1.54 21.09 -12.09
C ALA A 491 0.34 21.97 -12.52
N GLU A 492 0.28 22.34 -13.80
CA GLU A 492 -0.80 23.17 -14.35
C GLU A 492 -2.18 22.49 -14.32
N ILE A 493 -2.22 21.15 -14.35
CA ILE A 493 -3.48 20.39 -14.23
C ILE A 493 -4.15 20.68 -12.88
N VAL A 494 -3.38 20.74 -11.80
CA VAL A 494 -3.89 21.02 -10.45
C VAL A 494 -4.41 22.44 -10.35
N ASP A 495 -3.61 23.40 -10.82
CA ASP A 495 -3.96 24.82 -10.78
C ASP A 495 -5.25 25.11 -11.57
N ALA A 496 -5.47 24.40 -12.68
CA ALA A 496 -6.67 24.55 -13.48
C ALA A 496 -7.94 24.07 -12.76
N GLU A 497 -7.86 22.97 -12.01
CA GLU A 497 -9.00 22.43 -11.26
C GLU A 497 -9.27 23.23 -9.97
N ALA A 498 -8.24 23.77 -9.30
CA ALA A 498 -8.41 24.66 -8.16
C ALA A 498 -9.16 25.97 -8.51
N ASN A 499 -9.22 26.33 -9.79
CA ASN A 499 -9.87 27.53 -10.31
C ASN A 499 -11.24 27.27 -10.98
N ARG A 500 -11.72 26.01 -11.00
CA ARG A 500 -13.05 25.62 -11.46
C ARG A 500 -14.02 25.52 -10.29
#